data_AF-A0A2H0WXP1-F1
#
_entry.id   AF-A0A2H0WXP1-F1
#
_cell.length_a   1.000
_cell.length_b   1.000
_cell.length_c   1.000
_cell.angle_alpha   90.00
_cell.angle_beta   90.00
_cell.angle_gamma   90.00
#
_symmetry.space_group_name_H-M   'P 1'
#
loop_
_entity.id
_entity.type
_entity.pdbx_description
1 polymer ?
#
loop_
_entity_poly.entity_id
_entity_poly.type
_entity_poly.pdbx_seq_one_letter_code
_entity_poly.pdbx_strand_id
1 'polypeptide(L)'
;MKTIKLTEIVQKKYLRQKIKHGYAGQTLHVDISARQPDKKIEFREVTEKMKEIFTGGKGFCLSILWRLVNGWTKWDGADNALCVAPGPLGGLTTCPGAGKSIVTAISPLTGSVVDSNVGGHFGPFLKFAGFDALSVQGKSDKDT
;
A
#
# COMPACT_ATOMS: atom_id res chain seq x y z
N MET A 1 -15.06 25.40 4.35
CA MET A 1 -13.91 24.50 4.09
C MET A 1 -12.76 24.92 4.99
N LYS A 2 -12.24 24.04 5.87
CA LYS A 2 -11.05 24.34 6.68
C LYS A 2 -9.81 24.34 5.77
N THR A 3 -9.01 25.38 5.82
CA THR A 3 -7.73 25.46 5.11
C THR A 3 -6.74 24.50 5.80
N ILE A 4 -6.41 23.40 5.13
CA ILE A 4 -5.42 22.44 5.64
C ILE A 4 -4.03 23.05 5.37
N LYS A 5 -3.30 23.40 6.43
CA LYS A 5 -1.89 23.82 6.33
C LYS A 5 -1.04 22.56 6.19
N LEU A 6 -0.63 22.25 4.97
CA LEU A 6 0.26 21.13 4.67
C LEU A 6 1.71 21.54 4.98
N THR A 7 2.44 20.67 5.69
CA THR A 7 3.88 20.81 5.91
C THR A 7 4.58 19.66 5.19
N GLU A 8 5.48 19.98 4.27
CA GLU A 8 6.28 18.95 3.59
C GLU A 8 7.31 18.37 4.56
N ILE A 9 7.24 17.06 4.81
CA ILE A 9 8.20 16.37 5.67
C ILE A 9 9.32 15.74 4.84
N VAL A 10 8.95 15.01 3.77
CA VAL A 10 9.88 14.39 2.82
C VAL A 10 9.20 14.37 1.45
N GLN A 11 9.98 14.60 0.40
CA GLN A 11 9.58 14.37 -0.98
C GLN A 11 10.59 13.47 -1.70
N LYS A 12 10.10 12.65 -2.63
CA LYS A 12 10.96 11.82 -3.47
C LYS A 12 10.41 11.80 -4.88
N LYS A 13 11.25 12.19 -5.84
CA LYS A 13 10.92 12.06 -7.26
C LYS A 13 10.97 10.58 -7.65
N TYR A 14 10.02 10.16 -8.47
CA TYR A 14 9.97 8.81 -9.01
C TYR A 14 9.56 8.84 -10.48
N LEU A 15 9.94 7.79 -11.19
CA LEU A 15 9.51 7.59 -12.56
C LEU A 15 8.20 6.80 -12.54
N ARG A 16 7.13 7.42 -13.06
CA ARG A 16 5.84 6.76 -13.24
C ARG A 16 6.00 5.60 -14.23
N GLN A 17 5.80 4.38 -13.73
CA GLN A 17 5.88 3.18 -14.56
C GLN A 17 4.69 3.06 -15.51
N LYS A 18 4.94 2.56 -16.72
CA LYS A 18 3.86 2.26 -17.67
C LYS A 18 3.22 0.93 -17.31
N ILE A 19 1.90 0.90 -17.25
CA ILE A 19 1.14 -0.33 -16.96
C ILE A 19 1.30 -1.30 -18.13
N LYS A 20 1.77 -2.52 -17.85
CA LYS A 20 1.90 -3.62 -18.81
C LYS A 20 1.12 -4.83 -18.30
N HIS A 21 0.19 -5.34 -19.11
CA HIS A 21 -0.69 -6.47 -18.76
C HIS A 21 -1.37 -6.34 -17.37
N GLY A 22 -1.77 -5.12 -17.01
CA GLY A 22 -2.42 -4.86 -15.72
C GLY A 22 -1.47 -4.72 -14.53
N TYR A 23 -0.15 -4.63 -14.71
CA TYR A 23 0.81 -4.37 -13.62
C TYR A 23 1.62 -3.11 -13.88
N ALA A 24 1.86 -2.32 -12.83
CA ALA A 24 2.78 -1.20 -12.86
C ALA A 24 4.24 -1.64 -12.60
N GLY A 25 4.44 -2.80 -11.95
CA GLY A 25 5.77 -3.37 -11.70
C GLY A 25 6.46 -2.80 -10.45
N GLN A 26 5.79 -1.96 -9.68
CA GLN A 26 6.39 -1.27 -8.53
C GLN A 26 5.39 -1.14 -7.38
N THR A 27 5.87 -1.25 -6.15
CA THR A 27 5.11 -0.97 -4.91
C THR A 27 5.74 0.19 -4.16
N LEU A 28 4.92 0.98 -3.49
CA LEU A 28 5.33 2.08 -2.64
C LEU A 28 5.32 1.64 -1.17
N HIS A 29 6.43 1.86 -0.48
CA HIS A 29 6.52 1.67 0.97
C HIS A 29 6.83 3.01 1.62
N VAL A 30 6.04 3.36 2.63
CA VAL A 30 6.12 4.62 3.36
C VAL A 30 6.29 4.33 4.84
N ASP A 31 7.38 4.81 5.43
CA ASP A 31 7.58 4.81 6.88
C ASP A 31 7.28 6.20 7.44
N ILE A 32 6.27 6.29 8.32
CA ILE A 32 5.84 7.54 8.95
C ILE A 32 6.52 7.80 10.30
N SER A 33 7.47 6.96 10.71
CA SER A 33 8.20 7.12 11.97
C SER A 33 9.09 8.37 11.96
N ALA A 34 9.12 9.09 13.07
CA ALA A 34 9.78 10.39 13.18
C ALA A 34 11.31 10.35 13.02
N ARG A 35 11.96 9.20 13.22
CA ARG A 35 13.40 9.12 13.51
C ARG A 35 14.34 8.99 12.30
N GLN A 36 13.86 8.72 11.08
CA GLN A 36 14.74 8.51 9.91
C GLN A 36 14.14 9.10 8.60
N PRO A 37 14.49 10.34 8.21
CA PRO A 37 13.99 11.00 7.00
C PRO A 37 14.31 10.24 5.70
N ASP A 38 15.49 9.63 5.61
CA ASP A 38 15.98 9.02 4.37
C ASP A 38 15.32 7.67 4.03
N LYS A 39 14.67 7.03 5.01
CA LYS A 39 13.97 5.75 4.84
C LYS A 39 12.45 5.87 4.73
N LYS A 40 11.92 7.10 4.68
CA LYS A 40 10.46 7.32 4.67
C LYS A 40 9.77 6.89 3.40
N ILE A 41 10.47 6.85 2.25
CA ILE A 41 9.86 6.50 0.96
C ILE A 41 10.76 5.53 0.19
N GLU A 42 10.29 4.31 0.03
CA GLU A 42 10.94 3.26 -0.73
C GLU A 42 10.06 2.79 -1.90
N PHE A 43 10.69 2.57 -3.04
CA PHE A 43 10.04 1.93 -4.18
C PHE A 43 10.62 0.52 -4.33
N ARG A 44 9.75 -0.48 -4.31
CA ARG A 44 10.16 -1.90 -4.42
C ARG A 44 9.60 -2.50 -5.69
N GLU A 45 10.37 -3.38 -6.31
CA GLU A 45 9.97 -4.04 -7.56
C GLU A 45 8.94 -5.15 -7.30
N VAL A 46 7.96 -5.26 -8.20
CA VAL A 46 7.06 -6.41 -8.26
C VAL A 46 7.67 -7.49 -9.17
N THR A 47 8.34 -8.45 -8.53
CA THR A 47 8.95 -9.60 -9.21
C THR A 47 7.91 -10.47 -9.94
N GLU A 48 8.31 -11.19 -11.00
CA GLU A 48 7.42 -12.14 -11.70
C GLU A 48 6.87 -13.22 -10.76
N LYS A 49 7.71 -13.78 -9.88
CA LYS A 49 7.28 -14.74 -8.86
C LYS A 49 6.15 -14.21 -7.98
N MET A 50 6.18 -12.91 -7.65
CA MET A 50 5.11 -12.28 -6.88
C MET A 50 3.80 -12.23 -7.68
N LYS A 51 3.86 -11.94 -8.98
CA LYS A 51 2.69 -11.94 -9.88
C LYS A 51 2.10 -13.34 -10.04
N GLU A 52 2.95 -14.34 -10.23
CA GLU A 52 2.53 -15.74 -10.39
C GLU A 52 1.86 -16.31 -9.14
N ILE A 53 2.47 -16.09 -7.97
CA ILE A 53 1.97 -16.67 -6.71
C ILE A 53 0.77 -15.89 -6.16
N PHE A 54 0.81 -14.56 -6.24
CA PHE A 54 -0.13 -13.72 -5.50
C PHE A 54 -1.11 -12.94 -6.38
N THR A 55 -0.84 -12.80 -7.68
CA THR A 55 -1.68 -12.13 -8.71
C THR A 55 -1.98 -10.63 -8.48
N GLY A 56 -2.15 -10.17 -7.25
CA GLY A 56 -2.47 -8.78 -6.92
C GLY A 56 -3.44 -8.67 -5.73
N GLY A 57 -3.89 -7.45 -5.43
CA GLY A 57 -4.87 -7.21 -4.38
C GLY A 57 -4.49 -7.84 -3.04
N LYS A 58 -5.36 -8.69 -2.50
CA LYS A 58 -5.16 -9.38 -1.21
C LYS A 58 -3.83 -10.15 -1.16
N GLY A 59 -3.45 -10.83 -2.23
CA GLY A 59 -2.20 -11.59 -2.27
C GLY A 59 -0.97 -10.69 -2.10
N PHE A 60 -0.96 -9.53 -2.76
CA PHE A 60 0.14 -8.56 -2.65
C PHE A 60 0.18 -7.95 -1.24
N CYS A 61 -0.98 -7.54 -0.73
CA CYS A 61 -1.11 -7.04 0.64
C CYS A 61 -0.58 -8.04 1.67
N LEU A 62 -0.99 -9.31 1.59
CA LEU A 62 -0.55 -10.35 2.52
C LEU A 62 0.94 -10.68 2.36
N SER A 63 1.45 -10.75 1.12
CA SER A 63 2.89 -10.97 0.89
C SER A 63 3.74 -9.85 1.45
N ILE A 64 3.28 -8.60 1.39
CA ILE A 64 4.00 -7.45 1.94
C ILE A 64 3.89 -7.48 3.46
N LEU A 65 2.68 -7.65 3.99
CA LEU A 65 2.44 -7.72 5.43
C LEU A 65 3.29 -8.81 6.07
N TRP A 66 3.33 -10.01 5.49
CA TRP A 66 4.15 -11.14 5.95
C TRP A 66 5.65 -10.81 6.10
N ARG A 67 6.17 -9.88 5.30
CA ARG A 67 7.57 -9.45 5.37
C ARG A 67 7.81 -8.33 6.38
N LEU A 68 6.76 -7.57 6.73
CA LEU A 68 6.84 -6.39 7.58
C LEU A 68 6.49 -6.68 9.05
N VAL A 69 5.65 -7.69 9.31
CA VAL A 69 5.19 -8.05 10.66
C VAL A 69 5.73 -9.40 11.10
N ASN A 70 5.70 -9.64 12.41
CA ASN A 70 6.04 -10.92 13.03
C ASN A 70 4.90 -11.38 13.97
N GLY A 71 5.02 -12.59 14.54
CA GLY A 71 3.99 -13.17 15.41
C GLY A 71 3.70 -12.40 16.71
N TRP A 72 4.55 -11.44 17.07
CA TRP A 72 4.41 -10.59 18.26
C TRP A 72 3.94 -9.17 17.93
N THR A 73 3.77 -8.85 16.64
CA THR A 73 3.33 -7.53 16.20
C THR A 73 1.91 -7.24 16.69
N LYS A 74 1.77 -6.20 17.50
CA LYS A 74 0.48 -5.70 17.98
C LYS A 74 -0.12 -4.71 16.99
N TRP A 75 -1.44 -4.56 17.04
CA TRP A 75 -2.20 -3.66 16.17
C TRP A 75 -1.79 -2.18 16.31
N ASP A 76 -1.38 -1.75 17.50
CA ASP A 76 -1.01 -0.37 17.87
C ASP A 76 0.50 -0.11 17.85
N GLY A 77 1.30 -1.15 17.56
CA GLY A 77 2.74 -1.07 17.45
C GLY A 77 3.16 -0.35 16.16
N ALA A 78 4.29 0.36 16.22
CA ALA A 78 4.88 0.99 15.04
C ALA A 78 5.27 -0.02 13.95
N ASP A 79 5.45 -1.29 14.32
CA ASP A 79 5.80 -2.36 13.41
C ASP A 79 4.59 -2.86 12.59
N ASN A 80 3.36 -2.52 12.98
CA ASN A 80 2.18 -2.87 12.19
C ASN A 80 2.18 -2.09 10.88
N ALA A 81 1.96 -2.81 9.78
CA ALA A 81 1.91 -2.20 8.46
C ALA A 81 0.49 -2.25 7.89
N LEU A 82 0.03 -1.12 7.38
CA LEU A 82 -1.21 -1.01 6.63
C LEU A 82 -0.87 -1.12 5.14
N CYS A 83 -1.32 -2.20 4.50
CA CYS A 83 -1.05 -2.47 3.09
C CYS A 83 -2.32 -2.33 2.27
N VAL A 84 -2.28 -1.53 1.21
CA VAL A 84 -3.38 -1.34 0.26
C VAL A 84 -2.93 -1.74 -1.14
N ALA A 85 -3.69 -2.60 -1.80
CA ALA A 85 -3.40 -3.01 -3.17
C ALA A 85 -4.67 -3.16 -4.01
N PRO A 86 -4.74 -2.56 -5.21
CA PRO A 86 -5.72 -2.94 -6.22
C PRO A 86 -5.36 -4.30 -6.85
N GLY A 87 -6.35 -4.92 -7.50
CA GLY A 87 -6.10 -6.07 -8.37
C GLY A 87 -5.37 -5.67 -9.67
N PRO A 88 -4.92 -6.65 -10.48
CA PRO A 88 -4.34 -6.37 -11.79
C PRO A 88 -5.34 -5.74 -12.78
N LEU A 89 -6.63 -6.02 -12.59
CA LEU A 89 -7.71 -5.39 -13.35
C LEU A 89 -8.06 -3.98 -12.84
N GLY A 90 -7.42 -3.51 -11.76
CA GLY A 90 -7.69 -2.23 -11.12
C GLY A 90 -7.60 -1.06 -12.10
N GLY A 91 -8.72 -0.35 -12.27
CA GLY A 91 -8.80 0.82 -13.15
C GLY A 91 -9.13 0.55 -14.61
N LEU A 92 -9.44 -0.70 -14.99
CA LEU A 92 -9.96 -0.99 -16.33
C LEU A 92 -11.43 -0.57 -16.45
N THR A 93 -11.70 0.40 -17.33
CA THR A 93 -13.07 0.90 -17.60
C THR A 93 -13.95 -0.14 -18.31
N THR A 94 -13.33 -1.09 -19.01
CA THR A 94 -14.03 -2.17 -19.72
C THR A 94 -14.49 -3.30 -18.80
N CYS A 95 -14.00 -3.35 -17.56
CA CYS A 95 -14.35 -4.38 -16.58
C CYS A 95 -15.29 -3.79 -15.51
N PRO A 96 -16.58 -4.20 -15.46
CA PRO A 96 -17.50 -3.71 -14.44
C PRO A 96 -16.98 -4.03 -13.03
N GLY A 97 -16.96 -3.02 -12.15
CA GLY A 97 -16.55 -3.20 -10.76
C GLY A 97 -15.04 -3.29 -10.52
N ALA A 98 -14.21 -2.94 -11.51
CA ALA A 98 -12.74 -2.94 -11.44
C ALA A 98 -12.12 -1.82 -10.56
N GLY A 99 -12.92 -1.13 -9.74
CA GLY A 99 -12.47 -0.08 -8.82
C GLY A 99 -12.12 -0.59 -7.41
N LYS A 100 -11.99 -1.91 -7.22
CA LYS A 100 -11.77 -2.49 -5.89
C LYS A 100 -10.31 -2.40 -5.44
N SER A 101 -10.15 -2.14 -4.15
CA SER A 101 -8.89 -2.15 -3.41
C SER A 101 -9.04 -3.06 -2.20
N ILE A 102 -7.97 -3.74 -1.83
CA ILE A 102 -7.90 -4.50 -0.58
C ILE A 102 -6.99 -3.74 0.38
N VAL A 103 -7.41 -3.63 1.64
CA VAL A 103 -6.59 -3.12 2.74
C VAL A 103 -6.33 -4.26 3.71
N THR A 104 -5.09 -4.44 4.15
CA THR A 104 -4.72 -5.42 5.19
C THR A 104 -3.87 -4.81 6.29
N ALA A 105 -4.07 -5.27 7.51
CA ALA A 105 -3.25 -4.93 8.68
C ALA A 105 -3.45 -5.98 9.78
N ILE A 106 -2.78 -5.83 10.93
CA ILE A 106 -3.18 -6.50 12.17
C ILE A 106 -4.40 -5.79 12.76
N SER A 107 -5.47 -6.55 13.00
CA SER A 107 -6.76 -6.03 13.49
C SER A 107 -6.70 -5.67 14.98
N PRO A 108 -7.25 -4.51 15.38
CA PRO A 108 -7.43 -4.17 16.78
C PRO A 108 -8.48 -5.04 17.48
N LEU A 109 -9.47 -5.54 16.72
CA LEU A 109 -10.57 -6.33 17.28
C LEU A 109 -10.17 -7.78 17.55
N THR A 110 -9.42 -8.38 16.63
CA THR A 110 -9.10 -9.82 16.68
C THR A 110 -7.64 -10.11 17.02
N GLY A 111 -6.77 -9.10 17.03
CA GLY A 111 -5.31 -9.28 17.20
C GLY A 111 -4.66 -10.09 16.08
N SER A 112 -5.38 -10.37 15.00
CA SER A 112 -4.96 -11.22 13.88
C SER A 112 -4.95 -10.45 12.57
N VAL A 113 -4.34 -11.01 11.53
CA VAL A 113 -4.37 -10.44 10.17
C VAL A 113 -5.81 -10.27 9.71
N VAL A 114 -6.15 -9.09 9.21
CA VAL A 114 -7.44 -8.78 8.61
C VAL A 114 -7.25 -8.25 7.19
N ASP A 115 -8.23 -8.54 6.33
CA ASP A 115 -8.40 -7.92 5.04
C ASP A 115 -9.77 -7.27 4.91
N SER A 116 -9.83 -6.11 4.27
CA SER A 116 -11.06 -5.38 3.98
C SER A 116 -11.10 -4.98 2.51
N ASN A 117 -12.24 -5.21 1.86
CA ASN A 117 -12.47 -4.82 0.47
C ASN A 117 -13.21 -3.49 0.41
N VAL A 118 -12.66 -2.56 -0.37
CA VAL A 118 -13.23 -1.22 -0.55
C VAL A 118 -13.30 -0.91 -2.04
N GLY A 119 -14.44 -0.38 -2.48
CA GLY A 119 -14.62 0.14 -3.84
C GLY A 119 -14.27 1.61 -3.96
N GLY A 120 -14.39 2.16 -5.17
CA GLY A 120 -14.22 3.58 -5.44
C GLY A 120 -12.99 3.89 -6.28
N HIS A 121 -12.42 5.07 -6.07
CA HIS A 121 -11.40 5.62 -6.99
C HIS A 121 -9.96 5.40 -6.52
N PHE A 122 -9.73 5.01 -5.26
CA PHE A 122 -8.39 4.90 -4.70
C PHE A 122 -7.52 3.88 -5.44
N GLY A 123 -8.00 2.65 -5.61
CA GLY A 123 -7.27 1.58 -6.30
C GLY A 123 -6.87 1.94 -7.72
N PRO A 124 -7.81 2.39 -8.57
CA PRO A 124 -7.51 2.90 -9.90
C PRO A 124 -6.48 4.04 -9.89
N PHE A 125 -6.62 5.03 -9.02
CA PHE A 125 -5.66 6.15 -8.97
C PHE A 125 -4.28 5.72 -8.49
N LEU A 126 -4.17 4.77 -7.55
CA LEU A 126 -2.89 4.21 -7.15
C LEU A 126 -2.22 3.48 -8.33
N LYS A 127 -2.99 2.72 -9.09
CA LYS A 127 -2.52 2.05 -10.31
C LYS A 127 -2.06 3.06 -11.36
N PHE A 128 -2.84 4.10 -11.59
CA PHE A 128 -2.50 5.16 -12.52
C PHE A 128 -1.28 5.96 -12.06
N ALA A 129 -1.05 6.12 -10.76
CA ALA A 129 0.19 6.70 -10.24
C ALA A 129 1.42 5.81 -10.53
N GLY A 130 1.24 4.56 -10.97
CA GLY A 130 2.34 3.65 -11.31
C GLY A 130 2.72 2.70 -10.18
N PHE A 131 1.79 2.42 -9.25
CA PHE A 131 2.01 1.51 -8.15
C PHE A 131 0.97 0.38 -8.10
N ASP A 132 1.43 -0.84 -7.81
CA ASP A 132 0.60 -2.03 -7.64
C ASP A 132 0.17 -2.24 -6.17
N ALA A 133 0.90 -1.68 -5.22
CA ALA A 133 0.56 -1.68 -3.81
C ALA A 133 1.20 -0.47 -3.10
N LEU A 134 0.56 -0.06 -2.02
CA LEU A 134 1.04 0.91 -1.05
C LEU A 134 1.15 0.18 0.30
N SER A 135 2.24 0.38 1.02
CA SER A 135 2.37 -0.04 2.41
C SER A 135 2.79 1.15 3.25
N VAL A 136 2.13 1.33 4.39
CA VAL A 136 2.43 2.37 5.37
C VAL A 136 2.79 1.68 6.68
N GLN A 137 3.96 1.96 7.22
CA GLN A 137 4.44 1.42 8.49
C GLN A 137 4.90 2.58 9.38
N GLY A 138 5.01 2.34 10.69
CA GLY A 138 5.50 3.33 11.64
C GLY A 138 4.39 4.07 12.36
N LYS A 139 4.80 4.98 13.24
CA LYS A 139 3.90 5.83 14.03
C LYS A 139 4.46 7.24 14.07
N SER A 140 3.66 8.21 13.63
CA SER A 140 4.01 9.62 13.70
C SER A 140 3.67 10.20 15.08
N ASP A 141 4.48 11.13 15.56
CA ASP A 141 4.26 11.84 16.83
C ASP A 141 3.20 12.96 16.70
N LYS A 142 2.80 13.29 15.46
CA LYS A 142 1.87 14.38 15.12
C LYS A 142 0.99 13.97 13.94
N ASP A 143 -0.19 14.59 13.84
CA ASP A 143 -1.04 14.45 12.64
C ASP A 143 -0.28 14.91 11.41
N THR A 144 -0.21 14.04 10.40
CA THR A 144 0.64 14.17 9.20
C THR A 144 -0.19 14.07 7.93
#